data_AF-A0A352AAE3-F1
#
_entry.id   AF-A0A352AAE3-F1
#
_cell.length_a   1.000
_cell.length_b   1.000
_cell.length_c   1.000
_cell.angle_alpha   90.00
_cell.angle_beta   90.00
_cell.angle_gamma   90.00
#
_symmetry.space_group_name_H-M   'P 1'
#
loop_
_entity.id
_entity.type
_entity.pdbx_description
1 polymer ?
#
loop_
_entity_poly.entity_id
_entity_poly.type
_entity_poly.pdbx_seq_one_letter_code
_entity_poly.pdbx_strand_id
1 'polypeptide(L)' 'MSQPTIESILQEKRLFQPPAEFSQKAHIKSLDEYQELYDKAKADPQKFWADLAEKELHWFQKWDTVLDW' A
#
# COMPACT_ATOMS: atom_id res chain seq x y z
N MET A 1 -19.32 35.77 -2.65
CA MET A 1 -17.98 35.84 -2.03
C MET A 1 -18.13 35.48 -0.56
N SER A 2 -18.09 34.19 -0.22
CA SER A 2 -18.29 33.71 1.15
C SER A 2 -16.93 33.62 1.84
N GLN A 3 -16.78 34.33 2.96
CA GLN A 3 -15.56 34.40 3.76
C GLN A 3 -15.15 32.99 4.24
N PRO A 4 -13.84 32.70 4.35
CA PRO A 4 -13.38 31.46 4.96
C PRO A 4 -13.67 31.53 6.46
N THR A 5 -14.66 30.77 6.92
CA THR A 5 -14.89 30.46 8.33
C THR A 5 -13.57 29.91 8.88
N ILE A 6 -13.00 30.57 9.89
CA ILE A 6 -11.78 30.10 10.55
C ILE A 6 -12.14 28.83 11.31
N GLU A 7 -12.09 27.70 10.61
CA GLU A 7 -12.08 26.38 11.23
C GLU A 7 -10.68 26.20 11.81
N SER A 8 -10.53 26.49 13.11
CA SER A 8 -9.34 26.10 13.87
C SER A 8 -9.38 24.59 14.05
N ILE A 9 -9.07 23.86 12.98
CA ILE A 9 -8.87 22.42 13.04
C ILE A 9 -7.53 22.23 13.75
N LEU A 10 -7.57 21.84 15.03
CA LEU A 10 -6.37 21.43 15.76
C LEU A 10 -5.69 20.31 14.96
N GLN A 11 -4.54 20.61 14.34
CA GLN A 11 -3.75 19.62 13.62
C GLN A 11 -2.95 18.80 14.61
N GLU A 12 -3.60 17.84 15.25
CA GLU A 12 -2.93 16.88 16.13
C GLU A 12 -2.06 15.92 15.31
N LYS A 13 -0.75 16.16 15.28
CA LYS A 13 0.26 15.32 14.60
C LYS A 13 0.67 14.09 15.42
N ARG A 14 -0.20 13.57 16.28
CA ARG A 14 0.12 12.42 17.14
C ARG A 14 0.24 11.17 16.28
N LEU A 15 1.43 10.60 16.22
CA LEU A 15 1.71 9.34 15.55
C LEU A 15 1.69 8.22 16.58
N PHE A 16 0.81 7.23 16.37
CA PHE A 16 0.73 6.04 17.21
C PHE A 16 1.32 4.87 16.43
N GLN A 17 2.51 4.43 16.84
CA GLN A 17 3.14 3.27 16.22
C GLN A 17 2.42 2.00 16.65
N PRO A 18 2.28 1.00 15.76
CA PRO A 18 1.71 -0.29 16.14
C PRO A 18 2.59 -0.95 17.22
N PRO A 19 1.99 -1.67 18.19
CA PRO A 19 2.75 -2.40 19.17
C PRO A 19 3.65 -3.46 18.49
N ALA A 20 4.86 -3.66 19.04
CA ALA A 20 5.87 -4.51 18.42
C ALA A 20 5.38 -5.96 18.18
N GLU A 21 4.59 -6.51 19.11
CA GLU A 21 4.01 -7.85 18.97
C GLU A 21 3.05 -7.98 17.79
N PHE A 22 2.37 -6.89 17.41
CA PHE A 22 1.47 -6.85 16.26
C PHE A 22 2.27 -6.72 14.96
N SER A 23 3.22 -5.79 14.93
CA SER A 23 4.12 -5.57 13.78
C SER A 23 4.89 -6.84 13.39
N GLN A 24 5.36 -7.63 14.36
CA GLN A 24 6.09 -8.89 14.09
C GLN A 24 5.23 -9.98 13.42
N LYS A 25 3.91 -9.98 13.66
CA LYS A 25 2.96 -10.94 13.06
C LYS A 25 2.36 -10.44 11.75
N ALA A 26 2.56 -9.17 11.41
CA ALA A 26 2.04 -8.60 10.19
C ALA A 26 2.86 -9.07 8.96
N HIS A 27 2.21 -9.10 7.80
CA HIS A 27 2.89 -9.34 6.52
C HIS A 27 3.87 -8.20 6.17
N ILE A 28 3.62 -7.00 6.70
CA ILE A 28 4.48 -5.84 6.56
C ILE A 28 4.85 -5.36 7.96
N LYS A 29 6.12 -5.50 8.32
CA LYS A 29 6.58 -5.29 9.70
C LYS A 29 6.90 -3.83 10.02
N SER A 30 7.32 -3.08 9.01
CA SER A 30 7.79 -1.71 9.18
C SER A 30 7.37 -0.83 8.01
N LEU A 31 7.32 0.48 8.25
CA LEU A 31 7.08 1.46 7.18
C LEU A 31 8.15 1.41 6.08
N ASP A 32 9.39 1.05 6.45
CA ASP A 32 10.49 0.88 5.49
C ASP A 32 10.20 -0.28 4.52
N GLU A 33 9.77 -1.43 5.04
CA GLU A 33 9.39 -2.60 4.25
C GLU A 33 8.17 -2.32 3.35
N TYR A 34 7.21 -1.52 3.84
CA TYR A 34 6.11 -0.99 3.04
C TYR A 34 6.64 -0.11 1.90
N GLN A 35 7.55 0.82 2.21
CA GLN A 35 8.09 1.78 1.25
C GLN A 35 8.85 1.06 0.13
N GLU A 36 9.70 0.08 0.47
CA GLU A 36 10.39 -0.75 -0.52
C GLU A 36 9.43 -1.53 -1.43
N LEU A 37 8.38 -2.10 -0.85
CA LEU A 37 7.36 -2.83 -1.62
C LEU A 37 6.58 -1.89 -2.52
N TYR A 38 6.23 -0.71 -2.03
CA TYR A 38 5.56 0.34 -2.79
C TYR A 38 6.42 0.84 -3.95
N ASP A 39 7.70 1.12 -3.71
CA ASP A 39 8.63 1.56 -4.75
C ASP A 39 8.82 0.50 -5.84
N LYS A 40 8.86 -0.79 -5.47
CA LYS A 40 8.86 -1.90 -6.46
C LYS A 40 7.58 -1.95 -7.28
N ALA A 41 6.42 -1.82 -6.63
CA ALA A 41 5.14 -1.80 -7.31
C ALA A 41 4.99 -0.56 -8.22
N LYS A 42 5.58 0.57 -7.84
CA LYS A 42 5.57 1.80 -8.63
C LYS A 42 6.53 1.74 -9.82
N ALA A 43 7.70 1.12 -9.65
CA ALA A 43 8.69 0.96 -10.71
C ALA A 43 8.17 0.04 -11.83
N ASP A 44 7.59 -1.10 -11.47
CA ASP A 44 7.09 -2.10 -12.42
C ASP A 44 5.75 -2.70 -11.97
N PRO A 45 4.64 -1.94 -12.07
CA PRO A 45 3.34 -2.38 -11.58
C PRO A 45 2.87 -3.65 -12.29
N GLN A 46 3.14 -3.76 -13.59
CA GLN A 46 2.77 -4.93 -14.38
C GLN A 46 3.45 -6.20 -13.85
N LYS A 47 4.75 -6.15 -13.59
CA LYS A 47 5.49 -7.31 -13.10
C LYS A 47 5.09 -7.66 -11.67
N PHE A 48 4.92 -6.65 -10.83
CA PHE A 48 4.51 -6.81 -9.44
C PHE A 48 3.16 -7.52 -9.33
N TRP A 49 2.15 -7.06 -10.07
CA TRP A 49 0.83 -7.68 -10.06
C TRP A 49 0.80 -9.05 -10.73
N ALA A 50 1.58 -9.27 -11.79
CA ALA A 50 1.70 -10.59 -12.42
C ALA A 50 2.26 -11.64 -11.46
N ASP A 51 3.33 -11.30 -10.74
CA ASP A 51 3.99 -12.21 -9.79
C ASP A 51 3.08 -12.54 -8.60
N LEU A 52 2.39 -11.54 -8.06
CA LEU A 52 1.39 -11.75 -6.99
C LEU A 52 0.21 -12.61 -7.47
N ALA A 53 -0.33 -12.32 -8.65
CA ALA A 53 -1.42 -13.09 -9.21
C ALA A 53 -1.03 -14.55 -9.46
N GLU A 54 0.21 -14.84 -9.85
CA GLU A 54 0.68 -16.21 -10.07
C GLU A 54 0.88 -16.97 -8.75
N LYS A 55 1.31 -16.29 -7.69
CA LYS A 55 1.61 -16.91 -6.39
C LYS A 55 0.38 -17.11 -5.51
N GLU A 56 -0.49 -16.09 -5.44
CA GLU A 56 -1.58 -16.06 -4.46
C GLU A 56 -2.90 -16.63 -5.01
N LEU A 57 -3.05 -16.69 -6.34
CA LEU A 57 -4.30 -17.12 -6.97
C LEU A 57 -4.09 -18.40 -7.78
N HIS A 58 -5.08 -19.28 -7.75
CA HIS A 58 -5.09 -20.46 -8.58
C HIS A 58 -5.81 -20.18 -9.90
N TRP A 59 -5.13 -20.41 -11.01
CA TRP A 59 -5.64 -20.12 -12.35
C TRP A 59 -5.92 -21.40 -13.12
N PHE A 60 -7.15 -21.50 -13.64
CA PHE A 60 -7.50 -22.52 -14.62
C PHE A 60 -6.95 -22.17 -16.02
N GLN A 61 -6.86 -20.87 -16.33
CA GLN A 61 -6.19 -20.34 -17.51
C GLN A 61 -5.46 -19.06 -17.11
N LYS A 62 -4.19 -18.92 -17.54
CA LYS A 62 -3.41 -17.69 -17.32
C LYS A 62 -3.92 -16.55 -18.19
N TRP A 63 -3.73 -15.33 -17.71
CA TRP A 63 -4.05 -14.08 -18.41
C TRP A 63 -2.95 -13.74 -19.43
N ASP A 64 -3.34 -13.09 -20.54
CA ASP A 64 -2.41 -12.62 -21.57
C ASP A 64 -1.93 -11.17 -21.33
N THR A 65 -2.77 -10.34 -20.72
CA THR A 65 -2.47 -8.93 -20.44
C THR A 65 -2.66 -8.68 -18.95
N VAL A 66 -1.62 -8.15 -18.30
CA VAL A 66 -1.61 -7.92 -16.85
C VAL A 66 -2.26 -6.57 -16.50
N LEU A 67 -2.05 -5.55 -17.32
CA LEU A 67 -2.56 -4.20 -17.11
C LEU A 67 -2.83 -3.56 -18.48
N ASP A 68 -4.05 -3.07 -18.68
CA ASP A 68 -4.52 -2.37 -19.89
C ASP A 68 -5.29 -1.11 -19.42
N TRP A 69 -5.03 0.05 -20.04
CA TRP A 69 -5.51 1.37 -19.58
C TRP A 69 -6.40 2.05 -20.62
#